data_AF-A0AAE9X606-F1
#
_entry.id   AF-A0AAE9X606-F1
#
_cell.length_a   1.000
_cell.length_b   1.000
_cell.length_c   1.000
_cell.angle_alpha   90.00
_cell.angle_beta   90.00
_cell.angle_gamma   90.00
#
_symmetry.space_group_name_H-M   'P 1'
#
loop_
_entity.id
_entity.type
_entity.pdbx_description
1 polymer ?
#
loop_
_entity_poly.entity_id
_entity_poly.type
_entity_poly.pdbx_seq_one_letter_code
_entity_poly.pdbx_strand_id
1 'polypeptide(L)'
;MQTSSKTKKKTEGSRDSTSKKQKNGEHGHSERKMANSLQILMLASLLWLAIEDLATSGQWGISAITGLAFWAILRKRRLLPRKIDQRLQSLLFPLRVRIRAFELRLMRGRATPPADPYIHICQNCGDGYTGNFCNRCGQTSRTGRYHFRQMIRNVIGGFTNIDSGFGRTIVELLYRPGYLIRDFIGGKRVVYFRPFQALFVLASLYIIFAQLIGPDPLQKKPIGEELTRQEYRMDQKEISSLQKENKAVGSDSGEMIAERYTGRRAFFYKQMRFVTEQKNRLKSLPFFSRIWSLLMEWFQGNKAVRIISILPILAVSTKAAFRQKGAGAYNLTEHIIAQAYIACQLLLLNVLALPFYSDARVGSLYGLPALLLFLLFCWDYKQLFLCSWWRSFWRTILVVVYCLLFLALTTSLIAVVIVAIEAVGRAS
;
A
#
# COMPACT_ATOMS: atom_id res chain seq x y z
N MET A 1 -16.07 -81.32 33.39
CA MET A 1 -16.67 -81.49 32.05
C MET A 1 -16.03 -80.45 31.13
N GLN A 2 -14.94 -80.69 30.36
CA GLN A 2 -14.66 -81.78 29.40
C GLN A 2 -15.89 -82.07 28.55
N THR A 3 -15.92 -81.83 27.24
CA THR A 3 -15.05 -82.34 26.15
C THR A 3 -14.92 -81.25 25.05
N SER A 4 -13.85 -81.01 24.27
CA SER A 4 -12.71 -81.75 23.71
C SER A 4 -13.04 -82.86 22.70
N SER A 5 -12.87 -82.53 21.41
CA SER A 5 -12.13 -83.34 20.41
C SER A 5 -12.03 -82.54 19.11
N LYS A 6 -10.83 -82.06 18.70
CA LYS A 6 -9.84 -82.76 17.86
C LYS A 6 -10.42 -83.12 16.46
N THR A 7 -9.81 -82.87 15.30
CA THR A 7 -8.42 -82.62 14.88
C THR A 7 -8.45 -82.42 13.37
N LYS A 8 -7.65 -81.51 12.78
CA LYS A 8 -6.60 -81.88 11.81
C LYS A 8 -5.82 -80.67 11.31
N LYS A 9 -4.52 -80.72 11.59
CA LYS A 9 -3.42 -80.09 10.86
C LYS A 9 -3.58 -80.26 9.35
N LYS A 10 -3.35 -79.18 8.61
CA LYS A 10 -2.65 -79.26 7.31
C LYS A 10 -1.79 -78.01 7.13
N THR A 11 -0.52 -78.18 7.51
CA THR A 11 0.64 -77.51 6.91
C THR A 11 0.64 -77.76 5.41
N GLU A 12 0.84 -76.70 4.63
CA GLU A 12 1.43 -76.60 3.27
C GLU A 12 0.67 -75.56 2.45
N GLY A 13 1.25 -74.37 2.38
CA GLY A 13 0.88 -73.29 1.49
C GLY A 13 2.16 -72.56 1.11
N SER A 14 2.96 -73.26 0.32
CA SER A 14 4.26 -72.83 -0.20
C SER A 14 4.16 -71.49 -0.94
N ARG A 15 5.25 -70.73 -0.81
CA ARG A 15 5.81 -69.78 -1.78
C ARG A 15 5.17 -69.89 -3.17
N ASP A 16 4.55 -68.80 -3.62
CA ASP A 16 4.81 -68.15 -4.91
C ASP A 16 3.65 -67.21 -5.26
N SER A 17 3.85 -65.92 -5.00
CA SER A 17 3.18 -64.86 -5.77
C SER A 17 4.08 -63.65 -6.04
N THR A 18 5.39 -63.86 -5.90
CA THR A 18 6.44 -63.14 -6.63
C THR A 18 6.80 -63.95 -7.86
N SER A 19 6.67 -63.37 -9.06
CA SER A 19 7.08 -63.91 -10.37
C SER A 19 6.08 -64.87 -11.07
N LYS A 20 5.14 -64.28 -11.83
CA LYS A 20 4.78 -64.65 -13.23
C LYS A 20 3.35 -64.19 -13.57
N LYS A 21 3.21 -62.91 -13.88
CA LYS A 21 2.42 -62.50 -15.04
C LYS A 21 3.09 -61.31 -15.72
N GLN A 22 4.35 -61.55 -16.04
CA GLN A 22 5.08 -60.88 -17.09
C GLN A 22 4.58 -61.51 -18.40
N LYS A 23 3.48 -61.00 -18.93
CA LYS A 23 3.09 -61.16 -20.34
C LYS A 23 1.93 -60.21 -20.67
N ASN A 24 2.26 -59.26 -21.54
CA ASN A 24 1.38 -58.60 -22.49
C ASN A 24 0.42 -57.56 -21.91
N GLY A 25 1.01 -56.46 -21.45
CA GLY A 25 0.52 -55.14 -21.85
C GLY A 25 1.65 -54.50 -22.63
N GLU A 26 1.73 -54.79 -23.93
CA GLU A 26 2.61 -54.10 -24.85
C GLU A 26 2.51 -52.60 -24.54
N HIS A 27 3.60 -52.02 -24.03
CA HIS A 27 3.79 -50.60 -24.21
C HIS A 27 3.79 -50.41 -25.71
N GLY A 28 2.63 -50.03 -26.25
CA GLY A 28 2.49 -49.52 -27.59
C GLY A 28 3.58 -48.48 -27.70
N HIS A 29 4.68 -48.87 -28.35
CA HIS A 29 5.71 -47.98 -28.79
C HIS A 29 4.98 -47.19 -29.86
N SER A 30 4.19 -46.19 -29.45
CA SER A 30 3.49 -45.29 -30.36
C SER A 30 4.55 -44.85 -31.32
N GLU A 31 4.53 -45.40 -32.52
CA GLU A 31 5.51 -45.08 -33.53
C GLU A 31 5.53 -43.56 -33.59
N ARG A 32 6.72 -43.02 -33.36
CA ARG A 32 6.92 -41.58 -33.25
C ARG A 32 6.56 -41.03 -34.61
N LYS A 33 5.33 -40.55 -34.79
CA LYS A 33 4.91 -39.88 -36.02
C LYS A 33 5.79 -38.64 -36.16
N MET A 34 6.82 -38.75 -37.00
CA MET A 34 7.56 -37.60 -37.50
C MET A 34 6.55 -36.62 -38.09
N ALA A 35 6.79 -35.32 -37.88
CA ALA A 35 5.92 -34.32 -38.48
C ALA A 35 5.93 -34.51 -40.00
N ASN A 36 4.74 -34.62 -40.61
CA ASN A 36 4.62 -34.66 -42.06
C ASN A 36 5.26 -33.38 -42.63
N SER A 37 5.89 -33.44 -43.80
CA SER A 37 6.52 -32.27 -44.46
C SER A 37 5.54 -31.09 -44.57
N LEU A 38 4.27 -31.37 -44.84
CA LEU A 38 3.18 -30.40 -44.86
C LEU A 38 2.95 -29.71 -43.50
N GLN A 39 3.11 -30.43 -42.38
CA GLN A 39 2.98 -29.86 -41.04
C GLN A 39 4.17 -28.96 -40.68
N ILE A 40 5.36 -29.27 -41.18
CA ILE A 40 6.56 -28.43 -41.01
C ILE A 40 6.39 -27.14 -41.81
N LEU A 41 5.90 -27.22 -43.05
CA LEU A 41 5.59 -26.05 -43.88
C LEU A 41 4.49 -25.17 -43.26
N MET A 42 3.41 -25.77 -42.74
CA MET A 42 2.35 -25.04 -42.04
C MET A 42 2.91 -24.31 -40.81
N LEU A 43 3.75 -24.96 -40.02
CA LEU A 43 4.39 -24.36 -38.86
C LEU A 43 5.35 -23.21 -39.25
N ALA A 44 6.13 -23.38 -40.32
CA ALA A 44 7.02 -22.33 -40.83
C ALA A 44 6.24 -21.12 -41.35
N SER A 45 5.11 -21.34 -42.03
CA SER A 45 4.20 -20.29 -42.50
C SER A 45 3.54 -19.54 -41.33
N LEU A 46 3.11 -20.24 -40.27
CA LEU A 46 2.58 -19.61 -39.06
C LEU A 46 3.63 -18.77 -38.32
N LEU A 47 4.88 -19.23 -38.29
CA LEU A 47 5.98 -18.46 -37.72
C LEU A 47 6.27 -17.20 -38.56
N TRP A 48 6.27 -17.32 -39.89
CA TRP A 48 6.44 -16.20 -40.81
C TRP A 48 5.36 -15.14 -40.62
N LEU A 49 4.09 -15.55 -40.61
CA LEU A 49 2.95 -14.65 -40.37
C LEU A 49 3.04 -13.95 -39.00
N ALA A 50 3.53 -14.64 -37.96
CA ALA A 50 3.71 -14.03 -36.64
C ALA A 50 4.81 -12.95 -36.62
N ILE A 51 5.85 -13.10 -37.45
CA ILE A 51 6.93 -12.11 -37.60
C ILE A 51 6.43 -10.88 -38.37
N GLU A 52 5.67 -11.10 -39.45
CA GLU A 52 5.11 -10.03 -40.27
C GLU A 52 4.08 -9.20 -39.48
N ASP A 53 3.25 -9.85 -38.66
CA ASP A 53 2.28 -9.18 -37.78
C ASP A 53 2.97 -8.33 -36.70
N LEU A 54 4.12 -8.78 -36.18
CA LEU A 54 4.91 -8.00 -35.22
C LEU A 54 5.53 -6.75 -35.89
N ALA A 55 5.94 -6.86 -37.14
CA ALA A 55 6.52 -5.77 -37.91
C ALA A 55 5.48 -4.69 -38.30
N THR A 56 4.22 -5.09 -38.47
CA THR A 56 3.15 -4.22 -38.99
C THR A 56 2.25 -3.63 -37.90
N SER A 57 1.85 -4.40 -36.88
CA SER A 57 0.86 -3.96 -35.88
C SER A 57 1.45 -3.25 -34.67
N GLY A 58 2.76 -3.45 -34.40
CA GLY A 58 3.42 -2.94 -33.19
C GLY A 58 2.86 -3.49 -31.87
N GLN A 59 1.91 -4.43 -31.90
CA GLN A 59 1.30 -5.06 -30.73
C GLN A 59 1.95 -6.41 -30.45
N TRP A 60 2.84 -6.43 -29.47
CA TRP A 60 3.67 -7.60 -29.14
C TRP A 60 2.90 -8.79 -28.55
N GLY A 61 1.63 -8.60 -28.16
CA GLY A 61 0.85 -9.58 -27.42
C GLY A 61 0.50 -10.82 -28.23
N ILE A 62 -0.02 -10.64 -29.44
CA ILE A 62 -0.51 -11.76 -30.28
C ILE A 62 0.69 -12.55 -30.82
N SER A 63 1.73 -11.86 -31.31
CA SER A 63 2.97 -12.47 -31.80
C SER A 63 3.73 -13.24 -30.72
N ALA A 64 3.69 -12.79 -29.46
CA ALA A 64 4.30 -13.52 -28.34
C ALA A 64 3.54 -14.83 -28.03
N ILE A 65 2.20 -14.81 -28.06
CA ILE A 65 1.38 -16.00 -27.81
C ILE A 65 1.56 -17.03 -28.93
N THR A 66 1.58 -16.61 -30.19
CA THR A 66 1.80 -17.49 -31.35
C THR A 66 3.22 -18.07 -31.36
N GLY A 67 4.23 -17.26 -31.01
CA GLY A 67 5.61 -17.73 -30.85
C GLY A 67 5.77 -18.78 -29.73
N LEU A 68 5.12 -18.58 -28.58
CA LEU A 68 5.11 -19.56 -27.49
C LEU A 68 4.38 -20.85 -27.87
N ALA A 69 3.26 -20.76 -28.61
CA ALA A 69 2.53 -21.92 -29.11
C ALA A 69 3.38 -22.72 -30.13
N PHE A 70 4.01 -22.05 -31.07
CA PHE A 70 4.94 -22.65 -32.04
C PHE A 70 6.09 -23.38 -31.34
N TRP A 71 6.72 -22.72 -30.37
CA TRP A 71 7.80 -23.32 -29.58
C TRP A 71 7.35 -24.55 -28.75
N ALA A 72 6.14 -24.51 -28.19
CA ALA A 72 5.55 -25.65 -27.49
C ALA A 72 5.31 -26.84 -28.43
N ILE A 73 4.87 -26.59 -29.67
CA ILE A 73 4.64 -27.61 -30.70
C ILE A 73 5.97 -28.24 -31.15
N LEU A 74 7.00 -27.44 -31.41
CA LEU A 74 8.34 -27.93 -31.77
C LEU A 74 8.91 -28.87 -30.70
N ARG A 75 8.73 -28.52 -29.43
CA ARG A 75 9.17 -29.33 -28.30
C ARG A 75 8.37 -30.63 -28.19
N LYS A 76 7.04 -30.58 -28.30
CA LYS A 76 6.15 -31.76 -28.23
C LYS A 76 6.46 -32.75 -29.35
N ARG A 77 6.84 -32.26 -30.53
CA ARG A 77 7.21 -33.06 -31.70
C ARG A 77 8.69 -33.46 -31.75
N ARG A 78 9.49 -33.12 -30.71
CA ARG A 78 10.94 -33.41 -30.59
C ARG A 78 11.77 -33.00 -31.81
N LEU A 79 11.41 -31.89 -32.45
CA LEU A 79 12.15 -31.31 -33.58
C LEU A 79 13.38 -30.50 -33.11
N LEU A 80 13.51 -30.25 -31.80
CA LEU A 80 14.68 -29.57 -31.23
C LEU A 80 15.87 -30.53 -31.06
N PRO A 81 17.11 -30.08 -31.35
CA PRO A 81 18.33 -30.81 -31.04
C PRO A 81 18.41 -31.21 -29.56
N ARG A 82 18.88 -32.44 -29.27
CA ARG A 82 18.92 -33.00 -27.90
C ARG A 82 19.66 -32.11 -26.89
N LYS A 83 20.74 -31.43 -27.32
CA LYS A 83 21.51 -30.49 -26.48
C LYS A 83 20.69 -29.28 -26.03
N ILE A 84 19.81 -28.77 -26.90
CA ILE A 84 18.96 -27.60 -26.62
C ILE A 84 17.81 -28.00 -25.69
N ASP A 85 17.17 -29.14 -25.94
CA ASP A 85 16.10 -29.61 -25.04
C ASP A 85 16.61 -29.91 -23.63
N GLN A 86 17.84 -30.44 -23.48
CA GLN A 86 18.45 -30.66 -22.16
C GLN A 86 18.72 -29.35 -21.40
N ARG A 87 19.33 -28.34 -22.04
CA ARG A 87 19.52 -27.02 -21.43
C ARG A 87 18.20 -26.34 -21.07
N LEU A 88 17.19 -26.52 -21.91
CA LEU A 88 15.89 -25.91 -21.70
C LEU A 88 15.11 -26.61 -20.57
N GLN A 89 15.23 -27.93 -20.45
CA GLN A 89 14.67 -28.69 -19.34
C GLN A 89 15.27 -28.25 -18.01
N SER A 90 16.59 -28.02 -17.92
CA SER A 90 17.20 -27.52 -16.69
C SER A 90 16.74 -26.10 -16.34
N LEU A 91 16.62 -25.20 -17.33
CA LEU A 91 16.10 -23.84 -17.15
C LEU A 91 14.62 -23.81 -16.70
N LEU A 92 13.76 -24.66 -17.27
CA LEU A 92 12.31 -24.68 -17.01
C LEU A 92 11.89 -25.60 -15.86
N PHE A 93 12.78 -26.47 -15.38
CA PHE A 93 12.53 -27.33 -14.22
C PHE A 93 11.99 -26.57 -13.00
N PRO A 94 12.61 -25.46 -12.53
CA PRO A 94 12.07 -24.72 -11.38
C PRO A 94 10.68 -24.15 -11.64
N LEU A 95 10.40 -23.71 -12.87
CA LEU A 95 9.08 -23.19 -13.26
C LEU A 95 8.03 -24.31 -13.27
N ARG A 96 8.35 -25.47 -13.85
CA ARG A 96 7.46 -26.64 -13.87
C ARG A 96 7.12 -27.13 -12.46
N VAL A 97 8.11 -27.16 -11.56
CA VAL A 97 7.88 -27.50 -10.15
C VAL A 97 6.92 -26.50 -9.50
N ARG A 98 7.09 -25.19 -9.75
CA ARG A 98 6.18 -24.16 -9.25
C ARG A 98 4.77 -24.28 -9.83
N ILE A 99 4.64 -24.52 -11.12
CA ILE A 99 3.35 -24.73 -11.80
C ILE A 99 2.66 -25.97 -11.24
N ARG A 100 3.37 -27.10 -11.11
CA ARG A 100 2.82 -28.32 -10.53
C ARG A 100 2.43 -28.14 -9.06
N ALA A 101 3.24 -27.44 -8.28
CA ALA A 101 2.90 -27.10 -6.91
C ALA A 101 1.66 -26.20 -6.82
N PHE A 102 1.48 -25.27 -7.76
CA PHE A 102 0.29 -24.43 -7.87
C PHE A 102 -0.95 -25.25 -8.26
N GLU A 103 -0.84 -26.14 -9.25
CA GLU A 103 -1.91 -27.07 -9.66
C GLU A 103 -2.34 -27.98 -8.50
N LEU A 104 -1.38 -28.52 -7.75
CA LEU A 104 -1.67 -29.30 -6.54
C LEU A 104 -2.37 -28.47 -5.45
N ARG A 105 -2.04 -27.18 -5.30
CA ARG A 105 -2.76 -26.27 -4.39
C ARG A 105 -4.18 -25.97 -4.87
N LEU A 106 -4.39 -25.85 -6.19
CA LEU A 106 -5.72 -25.67 -6.76
C LEU A 106 -6.60 -26.91 -6.53
N MET A 107 -6.07 -28.11 -6.77
CA MET A 107 -6.81 -29.36 -6.59
C MET A 107 -7.11 -29.70 -5.12
N ARG A 108 -6.15 -29.49 -4.20
CA ARG A 108 -6.32 -29.83 -2.78
C ARG A 108 -7.15 -28.80 -2.00
N GLY A 109 -7.38 -27.62 -2.56
CA GLY A 109 -7.98 -26.50 -1.83
C GLY A 109 -7.14 -26.05 -0.62
N ARG A 110 -7.74 -25.23 0.25
CA ARG A 110 -7.10 -24.83 1.51
C ARG A 110 -7.45 -25.85 2.59
N ALA A 111 -6.44 -26.59 3.08
CA ALA A 111 -6.60 -27.43 4.26
C ALA A 111 -6.97 -26.57 5.48
N THR A 112 -7.95 -27.00 6.27
CA THR A 112 -8.29 -26.35 7.53
C THR A 112 -7.14 -26.52 8.52
N PRO A 113 -6.64 -25.44 9.14
CA PRO A 113 -5.62 -25.57 10.16
C PRO A 113 -6.16 -26.40 11.34
N PRO A 114 -5.34 -27.24 11.97
CA PRO A 114 -5.77 -28.00 13.15
C PRO A 114 -6.24 -27.04 14.25
N ALA A 115 -7.21 -27.49 15.05
CA ALA A 115 -7.68 -26.73 16.19
C ALA A 115 -6.55 -26.63 17.24
N ASP A 116 -6.37 -25.44 17.78
CA ASP A 116 -5.45 -25.22 18.90
C ASP A 116 -5.96 -25.97 20.15
N PRO A 117 -5.17 -26.88 20.74
CA PRO A 117 -5.60 -27.70 21.88
C PRO A 117 -5.58 -26.94 23.21
N TYR A 118 -4.96 -25.75 23.26
CA TYR A 118 -4.81 -25.00 24.50
C TYR A 118 -6.06 -24.16 24.82
N ILE A 119 -6.29 -23.94 26.11
CA ILE A 119 -7.35 -23.04 26.59
C ILE A 119 -6.84 -21.59 26.47
N HIS A 120 -7.61 -20.75 25.79
CA HIS A 120 -7.35 -19.33 25.59
C HIS A 120 -8.40 -18.49 26.33
N ILE A 121 -7.99 -17.33 26.84
CA ILE A 121 -8.91 -16.32 27.39
C ILE A 121 -9.14 -15.25 26.32
N CYS A 122 -10.39 -15.02 25.95
CA CYS A 122 -10.74 -14.06 24.91
C CYS A 122 -10.54 -12.61 25.38
N GLN A 123 -9.73 -11.82 24.65
CA GLN A 123 -9.52 -10.40 24.98
C GLN A 123 -10.76 -9.51 24.74
N ASN A 124 -11.72 -9.95 23.92
CA ASN A 124 -12.95 -9.19 23.67
C ASN A 124 -14.04 -9.46 24.72
N CYS A 125 -14.38 -10.73 24.97
CA CYS A 125 -15.50 -11.10 25.85
C CYS A 125 -15.10 -11.70 27.20
N GLY A 126 -13.81 -11.98 27.43
CA GLY A 126 -13.30 -12.59 28.66
C GLY A 126 -13.56 -14.08 28.80
N ASP A 127 -14.26 -14.71 27.84
CA ASP A 127 -14.63 -16.11 27.90
C ASP A 127 -13.43 -17.06 27.66
N GLY A 128 -13.40 -18.19 28.37
CA GLY A 128 -12.39 -19.24 28.22
C GLY A 128 -12.81 -20.22 27.14
N TYR A 129 -11.98 -20.43 26.12
CA TYR A 129 -12.33 -21.29 24.98
C TYR A 129 -11.14 -22.10 24.46
N THR A 130 -11.43 -23.21 23.76
CA THR A 130 -10.45 -24.03 23.05
C THR A 130 -10.63 -23.89 21.54
N GLY A 131 -9.56 -24.06 20.78
CA GLY A 131 -9.56 -23.90 19.31
C GLY A 131 -9.13 -22.53 18.80
N ASN A 132 -9.26 -22.33 17.49
CA ASN A 132 -8.67 -21.18 16.78
C ASN A 132 -9.48 -19.88 16.92
N PHE A 133 -10.75 -19.96 17.31
CA PHE A 133 -11.68 -18.84 17.42
C PHE A 133 -12.57 -19.00 18.65
N CYS A 134 -12.90 -17.89 19.30
CA CYS A 134 -13.82 -17.83 20.42
C CYS A 134 -15.22 -18.20 19.96
N ASN A 135 -15.81 -19.22 20.58
CA ASN A 135 -17.18 -19.68 20.40
C ASN A 135 -18.23 -18.60 20.71
N ARG A 136 -17.97 -17.68 21.65
CA ARG A 136 -18.92 -16.63 22.04
C ARG A 136 -18.91 -15.41 21.12
N CYS A 137 -17.73 -14.92 20.73
CA CYS A 137 -17.62 -13.65 20.00
C CYS A 137 -16.87 -13.74 18.67
N GLY A 138 -16.36 -14.91 18.26
CA GLY A 138 -15.66 -15.10 16.99
C GLY A 138 -14.22 -14.55 16.93
N GLN A 139 -13.67 -14.04 18.04
CA GLN A 139 -12.28 -13.56 18.05
C GLN A 139 -11.27 -14.69 17.87
N THR A 140 -10.26 -14.50 17.02
CA THR A 140 -9.18 -15.48 16.85
C THR A 140 -8.29 -15.60 18.09
N SER A 141 -7.84 -16.84 18.41
CA SER A 141 -6.85 -17.10 19.47
C SER A 141 -5.51 -16.42 19.23
N ARG A 142 -5.17 -16.14 17.97
CA ARG A 142 -3.94 -15.42 17.59
C ARG A 142 -4.10 -13.90 17.72
N THR A 143 -4.49 -13.42 18.90
CA THR A 143 -4.61 -11.98 19.20
C THR A 143 -3.46 -11.48 20.07
N GLY A 144 -2.28 -11.42 19.46
CA GLY A 144 -1.09 -10.79 20.04
C GLY A 144 -1.01 -9.28 19.78
N ARG A 145 -0.02 -8.62 20.39
CA ARG A 145 0.35 -7.23 20.11
C ARG A 145 0.70 -7.04 18.62
N TYR A 146 0.42 -5.86 18.08
CA TYR A 146 0.62 -5.57 16.65
C TYR A 146 2.10 -5.41 16.30
N HIS A 147 2.57 -6.22 15.34
CA HIS A 147 3.85 -6.04 14.67
C HIS A 147 3.65 -5.46 13.27
N PHE A 148 4.64 -4.71 12.77
CA PHE A 148 4.58 -4.03 11.47
C PHE A 148 4.22 -4.97 10.30
N ARG A 149 4.77 -6.19 10.26
CA ARG A 149 4.44 -7.20 9.23
C ARG A 149 2.97 -7.65 9.28
N GLN A 150 2.37 -7.68 10.46
CA GLN A 150 0.95 -8.02 10.62
C GLN A 150 0.06 -6.87 10.13
N MET A 151 0.46 -5.62 10.39
CA MET A 151 -0.24 -4.43 9.90
C MET A 151 -0.37 -4.44 8.36
N ILE A 152 0.73 -4.61 7.62
CA ILE A 152 0.71 -4.60 6.14
C ILE A 152 -0.22 -5.68 5.59
N ARG A 153 -0.15 -6.90 6.14
CA ARG A 153 -1.03 -8.01 5.73
C ARG A 153 -2.51 -7.72 5.99
N ASN A 154 -2.83 -7.02 7.09
CA ASN A 154 -4.20 -6.64 7.41
C ASN A 154 -4.74 -5.51 6.52
N VAL A 155 -3.87 -4.61 6.04
CA VAL A 155 -4.24 -3.60 5.03
C VAL A 155 -4.61 -4.30 3.72
N ILE A 156 -3.75 -5.22 3.24
CA ILE A 156 -3.98 -5.93 1.96
C ILE A 156 -5.19 -6.87 2.02
N GLY A 157 -5.36 -7.60 3.13
CA GLY A 157 -6.52 -8.49 3.32
C GLY A 157 -7.83 -7.77 3.65
N GLY A 158 -7.79 -6.45 3.84
CA GLY A 158 -8.96 -5.67 4.23
C GLY A 158 -9.90 -5.31 3.07
N PHE A 159 -9.47 -5.44 1.82
CA PHE A 159 -10.25 -4.98 0.67
C PHE A 159 -11.42 -5.90 0.27
N THR A 160 -11.60 -7.05 0.93
CA THR A 160 -12.58 -8.08 0.51
C THR A 160 -13.55 -8.56 1.60
N ASN A 161 -13.61 -7.92 2.77
CA ASN A 161 -14.58 -8.25 3.83
C ASN A 161 -15.11 -6.96 4.49
N ILE A 162 -16.41 -6.71 4.34
CA ILE A 162 -17.12 -5.63 5.05
C ILE A 162 -17.76 -6.28 6.29
N ASP A 163 -17.13 -6.04 7.43
CA ASP A 163 -17.57 -6.55 8.74
C ASP A 163 -18.74 -5.71 9.31
N SER A 164 -19.58 -6.34 10.13
CA SER A 164 -20.78 -5.75 10.75
C SER A 164 -20.52 -4.66 11.80
N GLY A 165 -19.26 -4.41 12.18
CA GLY A 165 -18.86 -3.44 13.21
C GLY A 165 -18.83 -1.96 12.79
N PHE A 166 -19.17 -1.62 11.54
CA PHE A 166 -19.00 -0.27 10.99
C PHE A 166 -19.86 0.79 11.70
N GLY A 167 -21.16 0.54 11.89
CA GLY A 167 -22.07 1.52 12.51
C GLY A 167 -21.68 1.86 13.96
N ARG A 168 -21.31 0.86 14.75
CA ARG A 168 -20.80 1.08 16.12
C ARG A 168 -19.51 1.90 16.12
N THR A 169 -18.62 1.63 15.17
CA THR A 169 -17.36 2.38 15.02
C THR A 169 -17.61 3.86 14.72
N ILE A 170 -18.57 4.19 13.86
CA ILE A 170 -18.97 5.58 13.57
C ILE A 170 -19.43 6.30 14.84
N VAL A 171 -20.37 5.71 15.59
CA VAL A 171 -20.91 6.32 16.81
C VAL A 171 -19.81 6.55 17.85
N GLU A 172 -18.97 5.54 18.05
CA GLU A 172 -17.89 5.61 19.04
C GLU A 172 -16.76 6.58 18.64
N LEU A 173 -16.48 6.75 17.33
CA LEU A 173 -15.56 7.79 16.84
C LEU A 173 -16.07 9.21 17.11
N LEU A 174 -17.39 9.44 17.06
CA LEU A 174 -17.96 10.76 17.34
C LEU A 174 -18.02 11.08 18.83
N TYR A 175 -18.40 10.10 19.66
CA TYR A 175 -18.67 10.33 21.08
C TYR A 175 -17.44 10.09 21.98
N ARG A 176 -16.68 9.02 21.75
CA ARG A 176 -15.59 8.58 22.64
C ARG A 176 -14.39 7.97 21.88
N PRO A 177 -13.78 8.72 20.94
CA PRO A 177 -12.76 8.19 20.03
C PRO A 177 -11.55 7.57 20.74
N GLY A 178 -11.03 8.23 21.78
CA GLY A 178 -9.86 7.71 22.51
C GLY A 178 -10.15 6.40 23.27
N TYR A 179 -11.40 6.20 23.71
CA TYR A 179 -11.83 4.96 24.35
C TYR A 179 -11.86 3.80 23.34
N LEU A 180 -12.43 4.03 22.15
CA LEU A 180 -12.45 3.06 21.06
C LEU A 180 -11.04 2.65 20.66
N ILE A 181 -10.14 3.62 20.48
CA ILE A 181 -8.75 3.36 20.08
C ILE A 181 -8.05 2.48 21.11
N ARG A 182 -8.22 2.79 22.41
CA ARG A 182 -7.63 2.03 23.50
C ARG A 182 -8.18 0.61 23.58
N ASP A 183 -9.49 0.42 23.45
CA ASP A 183 -10.12 -0.90 23.43
C ASP A 183 -9.64 -1.73 22.23
N PHE A 184 -9.51 -1.11 21.06
CA PHE A 184 -9.02 -1.79 19.86
C PHE A 184 -7.56 -2.22 19.99
N ILE A 185 -6.68 -1.32 20.48
CA ILE A 185 -5.27 -1.63 20.76
C ILE A 185 -5.16 -2.71 21.85
N GLY A 186 -6.05 -2.65 22.85
CA GLY A 186 -6.14 -3.61 23.96
C GLY A 186 -6.64 -5.01 23.56
N GLY A 187 -7.08 -5.21 22.31
CA GLY A 187 -7.40 -6.53 21.78
C GLY A 187 -8.87 -6.80 21.46
N LYS A 188 -9.78 -5.86 21.75
CA LYS A 188 -11.22 -5.98 21.46
C LYS A 188 -11.54 -5.70 19.99
N ARG A 189 -11.02 -6.54 19.08
CA ARG A 189 -10.95 -6.25 17.64
C ARG A 189 -12.19 -6.66 16.82
N VAL A 190 -13.08 -7.48 17.37
CA VAL A 190 -14.30 -7.93 16.65
C VAL A 190 -15.39 -6.85 16.65
N VAL A 191 -15.43 -6.04 17.69
CA VAL A 191 -16.50 -5.04 17.90
C VAL A 191 -16.34 -3.83 16.98
N TYR A 192 -15.12 -3.49 16.62
CA TYR A 192 -14.79 -2.30 15.83
C TYR A 192 -14.30 -2.66 14.43
N PHE A 193 -14.65 -1.81 13.48
CA PHE A 193 -14.23 -1.91 12.10
C PHE A 193 -12.76 -1.53 11.96
N ARG A 194 -11.99 -2.26 11.15
CA ARG A 194 -10.53 -2.06 11.09
C ARG A 194 -10.20 -0.66 10.56
N PRO A 195 -9.21 0.04 11.14
CA PRO A 195 -8.99 1.47 10.90
C PRO A 195 -8.70 1.80 9.43
N PHE A 196 -7.88 1.02 8.75
CA PHE A 196 -7.54 1.28 7.33
C PHE A 196 -8.69 0.97 6.37
N GLN A 197 -9.50 -0.05 6.68
CA GLN A 197 -10.73 -0.31 5.93
C GLN A 197 -11.72 0.84 6.15
N ALA A 198 -11.90 1.29 7.40
CA ALA A 198 -12.76 2.43 7.73
C ALA A 198 -12.30 3.70 6.99
N LEU A 199 -11.00 3.99 6.96
CA LEU A 199 -10.45 5.13 6.22
C LEU A 199 -10.84 5.09 4.75
N PHE A 200 -10.71 3.92 4.10
CA PHE A 200 -11.06 3.76 2.69
C PHE A 200 -12.57 3.98 2.47
N VAL A 201 -13.41 3.32 3.25
CA VAL A 201 -14.88 3.46 3.15
C VAL A 201 -15.32 4.91 3.40
N LEU A 202 -14.82 5.55 4.46
CA LEU A 202 -15.16 6.94 4.79
C LEU A 202 -14.63 7.94 3.76
N ALA A 203 -13.47 7.69 3.17
CA ALA A 203 -12.96 8.53 2.09
C ALA A 203 -13.75 8.36 0.80
N SER A 204 -14.17 7.14 0.45
CA SER A 204 -15.09 6.89 -0.67
C SER A 204 -16.43 7.59 -0.45
N LEU A 205 -17.01 7.47 0.76
CA LEU A 205 -18.22 8.20 1.14
C LEU A 205 -18.01 9.71 1.01
N TYR A 206 -16.91 10.26 1.52
CA TYR A 206 -16.59 11.68 1.36
C TYR A 206 -16.56 12.12 -0.10
N ILE A 207 -15.94 11.34 -1.00
CA ILE A 207 -15.90 11.69 -2.44
C ILE A 207 -17.32 11.69 -3.01
N ILE A 208 -18.13 10.67 -2.73
CA ILE A 208 -19.51 10.59 -3.20
C ILE A 208 -20.33 11.80 -2.72
N PHE A 209 -20.28 12.11 -1.42
CA PHE A 209 -20.99 13.26 -0.85
C PHE A 209 -20.48 14.59 -1.42
N ALA A 210 -19.17 14.74 -1.62
CA ALA A 210 -18.61 15.96 -2.21
C ALA A 210 -19.06 16.17 -3.66
N GLN A 211 -19.23 15.10 -4.45
CA GLN A 211 -19.75 15.15 -5.83
C GLN A 211 -21.25 15.46 -5.88
N LEU A 212 -22.01 15.03 -4.85
CA LEU A 212 -23.44 15.34 -4.75
C LEU A 212 -23.72 16.80 -4.38
N ILE A 213 -22.81 17.44 -3.64
CA ILE A 213 -23.03 18.77 -3.04
C ILE A 213 -22.31 19.89 -3.81
N GLY A 214 -21.18 19.61 -4.47
CA GLY A 214 -20.35 20.65 -5.10
C GLY A 214 -20.23 20.54 -6.63
N PRO A 215 -20.01 21.67 -7.35
CA PRO A 215 -19.56 21.63 -8.74
C PRO A 215 -18.15 21.01 -8.82
N ASP A 216 -17.92 20.20 -9.86
CA ASP A 216 -16.76 19.32 -10.10
C ASP A 216 -15.48 19.63 -9.28
N PRO A 217 -15.12 18.82 -8.27
CA PRO A 217 -13.93 19.03 -7.45
C PRO A 217 -12.62 18.80 -8.20
N LEU A 218 -12.67 18.24 -9.41
CA LEU A 218 -11.50 17.96 -10.26
C LEU A 218 -11.00 19.17 -11.08
N GLN A 219 -11.70 20.32 -11.06
CA GLN A 219 -11.31 21.50 -11.86
C GLN A 219 -10.56 22.60 -11.09
N LYS A 220 -10.40 22.51 -9.77
CA LYS A 220 -9.62 23.53 -9.04
C LYS A 220 -8.12 23.33 -9.27
N LYS A 221 -7.48 24.35 -9.85
CA LYS A 221 -6.02 24.41 -10.06
C LYS A 221 -5.26 24.07 -8.77
N PRO A 222 -4.12 23.36 -8.85
CA PRO A 222 -3.39 22.92 -7.67
C PRO A 222 -2.96 24.11 -6.81
N ILE A 223 -3.25 24.06 -5.51
CA ILE A 223 -2.96 25.09 -4.49
C ILE A 223 -1.52 25.62 -4.54
N GLY A 224 -0.56 24.75 -4.89
CA GLY A 224 0.84 25.15 -5.02
C GLY A 224 1.08 26.18 -6.13
N GLU A 225 0.29 26.16 -7.21
CA GLU A 225 0.40 27.12 -8.31
C GLU A 225 -0.21 28.48 -7.93
N GLU A 226 -1.28 28.48 -7.14
CA GLU A 226 -1.95 29.70 -6.63
C GLU A 226 -1.09 30.42 -5.57
N LEU A 227 -0.55 29.68 -4.59
CA LEU A 227 0.36 30.21 -3.57
C LEU A 227 1.64 30.77 -4.18
N THR A 228 2.27 30.04 -5.12
CA THR A 228 3.47 30.51 -5.82
C THR A 228 3.17 31.76 -6.65
N ARG A 229 2.00 31.84 -7.29
CA ARG A 229 1.58 33.01 -8.08
C ARG A 229 1.25 34.21 -7.19
N GLN A 230 0.70 34.00 -6.00
CA GLN A 230 0.46 35.05 -5.01
C GLN A 230 1.75 35.56 -4.39
N GLU A 231 2.66 34.68 -3.97
CA GLU A 231 3.99 35.05 -3.47
C GLU A 231 4.78 35.81 -4.54
N TYR A 232 4.80 35.34 -5.79
CA TYR A 232 5.46 36.05 -6.90
C TYR A 232 4.85 37.44 -7.18
N ARG A 233 3.52 37.59 -7.05
CA ARG A 233 2.84 38.89 -7.18
C ARG A 233 3.16 39.84 -6.02
N MET A 234 3.33 39.32 -4.81
CA MET A 234 3.74 40.11 -3.64
C MET A 234 5.20 40.55 -3.77
N ASP A 235 6.09 39.63 -4.16
CA ASP A 235 7.50 39.93 -4.44
C ASP A 235 7.66 40.96 -5.57
N GLN A 236 6.87 40.87 -6.65
CA GLN A 236 6.88 41.86 -7.72
C GLN A 236 6.43 43.24 -7.26
N LYS A 237 5.39 43.31 -6.41
CA LYS A 237 4.92 44.58 -5.85
C LYS A 237 5.98 45.20 -4.94
N GLU A 238 6.62 44.40 -4.10
CA GLU A 238 7.69 44.81 -3.20
C GLU A 238 8.94 45.30 -3.97
N ILE A 239 9.32 44.60 -5.05
CA ILE A 239 10.38 45.04 -5.97
C ILE A 239 10.00 46.37 -6.66
N SER A 240 8.74 46.52 -7.08
CA SER A 240 8.27 47.74 -7.74
C SER A 240 8.20 48.95 -6.80
N SER A 241 7.91 48.75 -5.50
CA SER A 241 7.98 49.82 -4.50
C SER A 241 9.42 50.21 -4.20
N LEU A 242 10.34 49.25 -4.08
CA LEU A 242 11.77 49.51 -3.88
C LEU A 242 12.40 50.21 -5.09
N GLN A 243 11.98 49.89 -6.31
CA GLN A 243 12.43 50.61 -7.52
C GLN A 243 11.92 52.04 -7.59
N LYS A 244 10.73 52.33 -7.04
CA LYS A 244 10.21 53.70 -6.91
C LYS A 244 10.96 54.48 -5.84
N GLU A 245 11.33 53.84 -4.74
CA GLU A 245 12.14 54.42 -3.66
C GLU A 245 13.59 54.70 -4.11
N ASN A 246 14.22 53.76 -4.84
CA ASN A 246 15.55 53.94 -5.43
C ASN A 246 15.59 54.96 -6.59
N LYS A 247 14.45 55.32 -7.19
CA LYS A 247 14.37 56.46 -8.12
C LYS A 247 14.41 57.82 -7.41
N ALA A 248 14.16 57.85 -6.10
CA ALA A 248 14.22 59.07 -5.28
C ALA A 248 15.58 59.29 -4.59
N VAL A 249 16.47 58.28 -4.60
CA VAL A 249 17.80 58.35 -3.98
C VAL A 249 18.84 58.05 -5.07
N GLY A 250 19.79 58.97 -5.27
CA GLY A 250 20.75 58.95 -6.37
C GLY A 250 21.52 57.63 -6.56
N SER A 251 21.91 57.43 -7.82
CA SER A 251 22.36 56.21 -8.52
C SER A 251 23.48 55.34 -7.90
N ASP A 252 24.08 55.71 -6.77
CA ASP A 252 25.32 55.07 -6.29
C ASP A 252 25.14 54.20 -5.03
N SER A 253 23.94 54.19 -4.44
CA SER A 253 23.64 53.46 -3.19
C SER A 253 22.62 52.33 -3.33
N GLY A 254 21.89 52.27 -4.45
CA GLY A 254 20.83 51.29 -4.70
C GLY A 254 21.34 49.86 -4.96
N GLU A 255 22.57 49.72 -5.45
CA GLU A 255 23.15 48.41 -5.83
C GLU A 255 23.58 47.60 -4.59
N MET A 256 24.13 48.26 -3.55
CA MET A 256 24.47 47.60 -2.28
C MET A 256 23.25 47.15 -1.47
N ILE A 257 22.09 47.80 -1.61
CA ILE A 257 20.88 47.45 -0.84
C ILE A 257 20.22 46.19 -1.43
N ALA A 258 20.24 46.03 -2.76
CA ALA A 258 19.68 44.84 -3.43
C ALA A 258 20.44 43.54 -3.06
N GLU A 259 21.75 43.61 -2.84
CA GLU A 259 22.58 42.45 -2.49
C GLU A 259 22.39 42.01 -1.03
N ARG A 260 22.02 42.94 -0.14
CA ARG A 260 21.84 42.63 1.31
C ARG A 260 20.49 41.98 1.64
N TYR A 261 19.43 42.31 0.91
CA TYR A 261 18.10 41.69 1.09
C TYR A 261 17.97 40.30 0.45
N THR A 262 18.81 40.00 -0.54
CA THR A 262 18.81 38.69 -1.19
C THR A 262 19.44 37.62 -0.30
N GLY A 263 20.46 37.89 0.51
CA GLY A 263 21.24 36.84 1.22
C GLY A 263 20.46 35.79 2.03
N ARG A 264 19.39 36.15 2.75
CA ARG A 264 18.64 35.20 3.62
C ARG A 264 17.48 34.48 2.92
N ARG A 265 16.88 35.07 1.89
CA ARG A 265 15.84 34.44 1.04
C ARG A 265 16.41 33.81 -0.23
N ALA A 266 17.58 34.22 -0.71
CA ALA A 266 18.23 33.72 -1.93
C ALA A 266 18.54 32.23 -1.84
N PHE A 267 18.87 31.70 -0.66
CA PHE A 267 19.01 30.26 -0.47
C PHE A 267 17.71 29.53 -0.79
N PHE A 268 16.57 30.01 -0.26
CA PHE A 268 15.26 29.44 -0.54
C PHE A 268 14.84 29.61 -2.01
N TYR A 269 15.05 30.77 -2.63
CA TYR A 269 14.76 30.98 -4.06
C TYR A 269 15.66 30.13 -4.97
N LYS A 270 16.94 29.96 -4.63
CA LYS A 270 17.89 29.10 -5.36
C LYS A 270 17.49 27.63 -5.23
N GLN A 271 17.11 27.20 -4.03
CA GLN A 271 16.57 25.87 -3.74
C GLN A 271 15.27 25.60 -4.52
N MET A 272 14.33 26.54 -4.52
CA MET A 272 13.05 26.44 -5.23
C MET A 272 13.23 26.44 -6.76
N ARG A 273 14.07 27.32 -7.30
CA ARG A 273 14.40 27.39 -8.73
C ARG A 273 15.01 26.07 -9.20
N PHE A 274 15.93 25.50 -8.41
CA PHE A 274 16.55 24.21 -8.70
C PHE A 274 15.55 23.04 -8.67
N VAL A 275 14.68 22.97 -7.67
CA VAL A 275 13.59 21.96 -7.64
C VAL A 275 12.68 22.11 -8.87
N THR A 276 12.40 23.34 -9.30
CA THR A 276 11.57 23.63 -10.48
C THR A 276 12.28 23.24 -11.78
N GLU A 277 13.58 23.46 -11.87
CA GLU A 277 14.43 23.10 -13.01
C GLU A 277 14.62 21.58 -13.13
N GLN A 278 14.77 20.88 -12.00
CA GLN A 278 14.79 19.41 -11.96
C GLN A 278 13.42 18.80 -12.26
N LYS A 279 12.33 19.42 -11.80
CA LYS A 279 10.96 19.04 -12.21
C LYS A 279 10.80 19.14 -13.73
N ASN A 280 11.44 20.13 -14.37
CA ASN A 280 11.42 20.30 -15.82
C ASN A 280 12.33 19.28 -16.56
N ARG A 281 13.46 18.87 -15.97
CA ARG A 281 14.30 17.77 -16.48
C ARG A 281 13.66 16.38 -16.29
N LEU A 282 13.00 16.13 -15.18
CA LEU A 282 12.18 14.92 -15.00
C LEU A 282 10.99 14.88 -15.96
N LYS A 283 10.45 16.05 -16.33
CA LYS A 283 9.43 16.18 -17.38
C LYS A 283 9.96 15.92 -18.79
N SER A 284 11.26 16.07 -19.05
CA SER A 284 11.84 15.87 -20.39
C SER A 284 11.98 14.40 -20.78
N LEU A 285 11.81 13.47 -19.83
CA LEU A 285 11.64 12.04 -20.13
C LEU A 285 10.15 11.75 -20.38
N PRO A 286 9.72 11.48 -21.64
CA PRO A 286 8.30 11.42 -22.02
C PRO A 286 7.50 10.33 -21.28
N PHE A 287 8.15 9.25 -20.84
CA PHE A 287 7.53 8.19 -20.04
C PHE A 287 7.33 8.58 -18.57
N PHE A 288 8.38 9.08 -17.92
CA PHE A 288 8.34 9.43 -16.50
C PHE A 288 7.44 10.63 -16.23
N SER A 289 7.43 11.62 -17.13
CA SER A 289 6.58 12.80 -16.99
C SER A 289 5.09 12.44 -16.97
N ARG A 290 4.68 11.49 -17.83
CA ARG A 290 3.30 11.01 -17.94
C ARG A 290 2.90 10.11 -16.77
N ILE A 291 3.78 9.22 -16.32
CA ILE A 291 3.53 8.40 -15.12
C ILE A 291 3.45 9.28 -13.89
N TRP A 292 4.38 10.24 -13.76
CA TRP A 292 4.43 11.15 -12.63
C TRP A 292 3.22 12.06 -12.58
N SER A 293 2.77 12.59 -13.72
CA SER A 293 1.56 13.42 -13.79
C SER A 293 0.32 12.62 -13.38
N LEU A 294 0.14 11.42 -13.94
CA LEU A 294 -0.99 10.55 -13.59
C LEU A 294 -0.98 10.15 -12.11
N LEU A 295 0.19 9.80 -11.59
CA LEU A 295 0.34 9.42 -10.18
C LEU A 295 0.07 10.60 -9.25
N MET A 296 0.56 11.80 -9.58
CA MET A 296 0.34 12.99 -8.77
C MET A 296 -1.08 13.52 -8.88
N GLU A 297 -1.71 13.46 -10.04
CA GLU A 297 -3.13 13.80 -10.23
C GLU A 297 -4.01 12.85 -9.42
N TRP A 298 -3.76 11.54 -9.49
CA TRP A 298 -4.49 10.56 -8.70
C TRP A 298 -4.24 10.71 -7.20
N PHE A 299 -2.99 10.96 -6.78
CA PHE A 299 -2.63 11.20 -5.38
C PHE A 299 -3.31 12.46 -4.82
N GLN A 300 -3.29 13.55 -5.57
CA GLN A 300 -3.91 14.82 -5.13
C GLN A 300 -5.44 14.73 -5.14
N GLY A 301 -6.02 14.00 -6.09
CA GLY A 301 -7.45 13.73 -6.19
C GLY A 301 -7.98 12.82 -5.09
N ASN A 302 -7.15 11.92 -4.53
CA ASN A 302 -7.58 10.95 -3.53
C ASN A 302 -7.20 11.38 -2.10
N LYS A 303 -8.17 11.91 -1.35
CA LYS A 303 -7.98 12.32 0.05
C LYS A 303 -7.50 11.19 0.96
N ALA A 304 -7.96 9.95 0.77
CA ALA A 304 -7.57 8.81 1.60
C ALA A 304 -6.05 8.58 1.53
N VAL A 305 -5.50 8.64 0.32
CA VAL A 305 -4.10 8.38 0.05
C VAL A 305 -3.23 9.49 0.66
N ARG A 306 -3.64 10.77 0.51
CA ARG A 306 -2.97 11.91 1.16
C ARG A 306 -2.91 11.74 2.68
N ILE A 307 -4.02 11.33 3.30
CA ILE A 307 -4.10 11.08 4.74
C ILE A 307 -3.17 9.93 5.14
N ILE A 308 -3.25 8.79 4.44
CA ILE A 308 -2.43 7.60 4.71
C ILE A 308 -0.94 7.92 4.62
N SER A 309 -0.51 8.76 3.68
CA SER A 309 0.88 9.19 3.54
C SER A 309 1.40 10.02 4.72
N ILE A 310 0.52 10.73 5.42
CA ILE A 310 0.89 11.58 6.58
C ILE A 310 0.85 10.79 7.90
N LEU A 311 0.10 9.68 7.96
CA LEU A 311 -0.02 8.85 9.18
C LEU A 311 1.32 8.41 9.80
N PRO A 312 2.33 7.95 9.03
CA PRO A 312 3.62 7.55 9.63
C PRO A 312 4.32 8.71 10.33
N ILE A 313 4.26 9.92 9.75
CA ILE A 313 4.85 11.13 10.29
C ILE A 313 4.15 11.51 11.60
N LEU A 314 2.81 11.50 11.60
CA LEU A 314 2.01 11.74 12.80
C LEU A 314 2.26 10.68 13.89
N ALA A 315 2.43 9.41 13.52
CA ALA A 315 2.71 8.35 14.46
C ALA A 315 4.08 8.51 15.14
N VAL A 316 5.11 8.87 14.37
CA VAL A 316 6.45 9.16 14.91
C VAL A 316 6.40 10.40 15.81
N SER A 317 5.72 11.45 15.36
CA SER A 317 5.58 12.71 16.11
C SER A 317 4.85 12.50 17.43
N THR A 318 3.76 11.73 17.43
CA THR A 318 3.02 11.40 18.66
C THR A 318 3.79 10.49 19.60
N LYS A 319 4.52 9.50 19.07
CA LYS A 319 5.41 8.67 19.90
C LYS A 319 6.50 9.50 20.58
N ALA A 320 7.07 10.47 19.86
CA ALA A 320 8.07 11.38 20.42
C ALA A 320 7.46 12.34 21.46
N ALA A 321 6.26 12.86 21.20
CA ALA A 321 5.56 13.78 22.10
C ALA A 321 5.07 13.11 23.38
N PHE A 322 4.56 11.89 23.30
CA PHE A 322 4.02 11.11 24.42
C PHE A 322 4.97 9.98 24.82
N ARG A 323 6.24 10.31 25.09
CA ARG A 323 7.24 9.36 25.61
C ARG A 323 6.84 8.82 26.99
N GLN A 324 6.05 7.75 27.01
CA GLN A 324 5.72 6.97 28.19
C GLN A 324 6.80 5.88 28.38
N LYS A 325 7.21 5.63 29.64
CA LYS A 325 8.15 4.56 30.01
C LYS A 325 7.38 3.43 30.69
N GLY A 326 7.70 2.17 30.36
CA GLY A 326 7.14 0.97 31.01
C GLY A 326 6.26 0.09 30.10
N ALA A 327 5.68 -0.98 30.68
CA ALA A 327 4.95 -2.03 29.96
C ALA A 327 3.64 -1.57 29.28
N GLY A 328 3.11 -0.40 29.66
CA GLY A 328 1.93 0.25 29.08
C GLY A 328 2.23 1.21 27.92
N ALA A 329 3.48 1.39 27.53
CA ALA A 329 3.86 2.28 26.42
C ALA A 329 3.42 1.73 25.06
N TYR A 330 2.85 2.60 24.22
CA TYR A 330 2.43 2.20 22.89
C TYR A 330 3.62 2.02 21.92
N ASN A 331 3.58 0.95 21.14
CA ASN A 331 4.50 0.71 20.05
C ASN A 331 4.23 1.65 18.87
N LEU A 332 5.21 1.82 17.97
CA LEU A 332 5.02 2.66 16.78
C LEU A 332 3.81 2.21 15.95
N THR A 333 3.60 0.91 15.80
CA THR A 333 2.42 0.35 15.11
C THR A 333 1.10 0.75 15.78
N GLU A 334 1.07 0.77 17.11
CA GLU A 334 -0.12 1.15 17.89
C GLU A 334 -0.39 2.66 17.74
N HIS A 335 0.66 3.49 17.68
CA HIS A 335 0.54 4.90 17.30
C HIS A 335 0.00 5.07 15.86
N ILE A 336 0.45 4.28 14.89
CA ILE A 336 -0.10 4.34 13.52
C ILE A 336 -1.60 3.97 13.51
N ILE A 337 -1.99 2.93 14.24
CA ILE A 337 -3.40 2.52 14.39
C ILE A 337 -4.23 3.62 15.04
N ALA A 338 -3.72 4.24 16.11
CA ALA A 338 -4.38 5.36 16.77
C ALA A 338 -4.58 6.54 15.81
N GLN A 339 -3.54 6.93 15.08
CA GLN A 339 -3.62 8.02 14.10
C GLN A 339 -4.58 7.70 12.94
N ALA A 340 -4.67 6.43 12.53
CA ALA A 340 -5.60 6.02 11.50
C ALA A 340 -7.07 6.19 11.95
N TYR A 341 -7.40 5.87 13.20
CA TYR A 341 -8.75 6.12 13.75
C TYR A 341 -9.05 7.60 13.96
N ILE A 342 -8.08 8.39 14.42
CA ILE A 342 -8.23 9.85 14.51
C ILE A 342 -8.52 10.42 13.12
N ALA A 343 -7.79 9.96 12.09
CA ALA A 343 -8.07 10.34 10.71
C ALA A 343 -9.46 9.89 10.23
N CYS A 344 -9.96 8.72 10.64
CA CYS A 344 -11.36 8.30 10.37
C CYS A 344 -12.36 9.28 10.99
N GLN A 345 -12.17 9.66 12.25
CA GLN A 345 -13.02 10.64 12.94
C GLN A 345 -13.04 11.98 12.20
N LEU A 346 -11.87 12.48 11.80
CA LEU A 346 -11.77 13.74 11.06
C LEU A 346 -12.44 13.66 9.69
N LEU A 347 -12.29 12.54 8.96
CA LEU A 347 -13.01 12.30 7.71
C LEU A 347 -14.52 12.26 7.93
N LEU A 348 -14.98 11.54 8.95
CA LEU A 348 -16.39 11.43 9.29
C LEU A 348 -16.99 12.81 9.63
N LEU A 349 -16.32 13.59 10.46
CA LEU A 349 -16.74 14.96 10.77
C LEU A 349 -16.76 15.85 9.52
N ASN A 350 -15.80 15.66 8.62
CA ASN A 350 -15.79 16.39 7.36
C ASN A 350 -16.99 16.01 6.46
N VAL A 351 -17.35 14.72 6.37
CA VAL A 351 -18.55 14.26 5.66
C VAL A 351 -19.81 14.89 6.25
N LEU A 352 -19.93 14.89 7.58
CA LEU A 352 -21.08 15.49 8.27
C LEU A 352 -21.14 17.01 8.13
N ALA A 353 -19.99 17.65 7.94
CA ALA A 353 -19.90 19.10 7.78
C ALA A 353 -20.16 19.58 6.35
N LEU A 354 -20.02 18.72 5.34
CA LEU A 354 -20.21 19.08 3.91
C LEU A 354 -21.55 19.78 3.61
N PRO A 355 -22.71 19.34 4.13
CA PRO A 355 -23.98 20.02 3.87
C PRO A 355 -24.05 21.46 4.39
N PHE A 356 -23.21 21.81 5.36
CA PHE A 356 -23.21 23.12 6.02
C PHE A 356 -22.17 24.08 5.44
N TYR A 357 -21.19 23.57 4.68
CA TYR A 357 -20.18 24.38 4.03
C TYR A 357 -20.43 24.42 2.52
N SER A 358 -20.87 25.58 2.01
CA SER A 358 -21.09 25.80 0.57
C SER A 358 -19.83 25.64 -0.29
N ASP A 359 -18.66 25.80 0.32
CA ASP A 359 -17.37 25.59 -0.32
C ASP A 359 -16.77 24.25 0.11
N ALA A 360 -16.90 23.24 -0.75
CA ALA A 360 -16.05 22.06 -0.68
C ALA A 360 -14.59 22.51 -0.90
N ARG A 361 -13.85 22.77 0.17
CA ARG A 361 -12.39 22.99 0.12
C ARG A 361 -11.72 21.65 -0.22
N VAL A 362 -11.69 21.32 -1.51
CA VAL A 362 -11.06 20.10 -2.05
C VAL A 362 -9.57 20.07 -1.71
N GLY A 363 -8.96 21.26 -1.64
CA GLY A 363 -7.53 21.44 -1.41
C GLY A 363 -7.04 21.18 0.02
N SER A 364 -7.86 21.48 1.04
CA SER A 364 -7.45 21.25 2.43
C SER A 364 -7.55 19.78 2.80
N LEU A 365 -6.58 19.30 3.62
CA LEU A 365 -6.52 17.91 4.08
C LEU A 365 -7.82 17.53 4.80
N TYR A 366 -8.35 18.47 5.60
CA TYR A 366 -9.67 18.43 6.22
C TYR A 366 -10.40 19.74 5.90
N GLY A 367 -11.71 19.69 5.65
CA GLY A 367 -12.54 20.88 5.41
C GLY A 367 -12.82 21.72 6.66
N LEU A 368 -12.37 21.26 7.82
CA LEU A 368 -12.62 21.88 9.13
C LEU A 368 -11.62 23.02 9.43
N PRO A 369 -12.02 24.06 10.18
CA PRO A 369 -11.12 25.10 10.65
C PRO A 369 -9.94 24.54 11.45
N ALA A 370 -8.74 25.13 11.31
CA ALA A 370 -7.53 24.66 11.98
C ALA A 370 -7.66 24.62 13.51
N LEU A 371 -8.36 25.60 14.09
CA LEU A 371 -8.65 25.64 15.53
C LEU A 371 -9.53 24.45 15.96
N LEU A 372 -10.56 24.11 15.18
CA LEU A 372 -11.41 22.95 15.46
C LEU A 372 -10.62 21.64 15.39
N LEU A 373 -9.77 21.48 14.36
CA LEU A 373 -8.87 20.32 14.26
C LEU A 373 -7.94 20.21 15.47
N PHE A 374 -7.34 21.32 15.88
CA PHE A 374 -6.47 21.36 17.04
C PHE A 374 -7.21 20.97 18.33
N LEU A 375 -8.43 21.47 18.53
CA LEU A 375 -9.28 21.10 19.67
C LEU A 375 -9.65 19.60 19.64
N LEU A 376 -9.97 19.05 18.46
CA LEU A 376 -10.24 17.62 18.28
C LEU A 376 -9.03 16.77 18.64
N PHE A 377 -7.83 17.13 18.17
CA PHE A 377 -6.61 16.42 18.58
C PHE A 377 -6.37 16.49 20.10
N CYS A 378 -6.61 17.65 20.73
CA CYS A 378 -6.52 17.78 22.18
C CYS A 378 -7.53 16.89 22.91
N TRP A 379 -8.76 16.81 22.40
CA TRP A 379 -9.81 15.93 22.92
C TRP A 379 -9.39 14.45 22.79
N ASP A 380 -8.93 14.05 21.61
CA ASP A 380 -8.55 12.66 21.30
C ASP A 380 -7.36 12.22 22.16
N TYR A 381 -6.32 13.04 22.28
CA TYR A 381 -5.16 12.72 23.11
C TYR A 381 -5.47 12.72 24.60
N LYS A 382 -6.40 13.56 25.07
CA LYS A 382 -6.89 13.51 26.45
C LYS A 382 -7.53 12.16 26.75
N GLN A 383 -8.40 11.68 25.85
CA GLN A 383 -9.07 10.39 26.02
C GLN A 383 -8.13 9.20 25.82
N LEU A 384 -7.23 9.27 24.83
CA LEU A 384 -6.32 8.18 24.47
C LEU A 384 -5.22 7.96 25.53
N PHE A 385 -4.57 9.04 25.97
CA PHE A 385 -3.43 8.96 26.91
C PHE A 385 -3.83 9.20 28.37
N LEU A 386 -5.13 9.32 28.66
CA LEU A 386 -5.67 9.52 30.02
C LEU A 386 -4.99 10.66 30.78
N CYS A 387 -4.76 11.78 30.09
CA CYS A 387 -4.07 12.95 30.63
C CYS A 387 -5.05 14.10 30.92
N SER A 388 -4.59 15.10 31.69
CA SER A 388 -5.39 16.32 31.91
C SER A 388 -5.49 17.16 30.64
N TRP A 389 -6.54 17.98 30.52
CA TRP A 389 -6.74 18.88 29.37
C TRP A 389 -5.52 19.78 29.11
N TRP A 390 -4.93 20.33 30.17
CA TRP A 390 -3.74 21.17 30.06
C TRP A 390 -2.53 20.42 29.51
N ARG A 391 -2.30 19.19 30.01
CA ARG A 391 -1.20 18.35 29.51
C ARG A 391 -1.45 17.94 28.06
N SER A 392 -2.70 17.62 27.70
CA SER A 392 -3.07 17.28 26.32
C SER A 392 -2.78 18.44 25.38
N PHE A 393 -3.21 19.66 25.73
CA PHE A 393 -2.98 20.88 24.94
C PHE A 393 -1.50 21.08 24.57
N TRP A 394 -0.62 21.13 25.57
CA TRP A 394 0.81 21.32 25.35
C TRP A 394 1.45 20.17 24.58
N ARG A 395 1.00 18.93 24.81
CA ARG A 395 1.48 17.78 24.05
C ARG A 395 1.00 17.83 22.60
N THR A 396 -0.20 18.30 22.32
CA THR A 396 -0.68 18.52 20.94
C THR A 396 0.16 19.57 20.23
N ILE A 397 0.47 20.69 20.88
CA ILE A 397 1.40 21.69 20.31
C ILE A 397 2.75 21.05 19.99
N LEU A 398 3.27 20.26 20.92
CA LEU A 398 4.54 19.56 20.77
C LEU A 398 4.50 18.55 19.60
N VAL A 399 3.39 17.82 19.41
CA VAL A 399 3.16 16.96 18.23
C VAL A 399 3.20 17.76 16.93
N VAL A 400 2.53 18.92 16.89
CA VAL A 400 2.53 19.79 15.70
C VAL A 400 3.94 20.28 15.41
N VAL A 401 4.68 20.73 16.42
CA VAL A 401 6.09 21.16 16.28
C VAL A 401 6.96 20.02 15.75
N TYR A 402 6.85 18.81 16.30
CA TYR A 402 7.59 17.65 15.79
C TYR A 402 7.22 17.26 14.36
N CYS A 403 5.95 17.37 13.99
CA CYS A 403 5.49 17.15 12.63
C CYS A 403 6.13 18.15 11.66
N LEU A 404 6.13 19.44 12.02
CA LEU A 404 6.76 20.50 11.22
C LEU A 404 8.28 20.32 11.11
N LEU A 405 8.95 19.96 12.21
CA LEU A 405 10.38 19.67 12.19
C LEU A 405 10.69 18.45 11.31
N PHE A 406 9.90 17.39 11.39
CA PHE A 406 10.09 16.22 10.53
C PHE A 406 9.92 16.57 9.06
N LEU A 407 8.88 17.33 8.72
CA LEU A 407 8.66 17.80 7.34
C LEU A 407 9.84 18.67 6.86
N ALA A 408 10.29 19.64 7.66
CA ALA A 408 11.44 20.47 7.33
C ALA A 408 12.73 19.66 7.11
N LEU A 409 12.98 18.67 7.98
CA LEU A 409 14.11 17.75 7.84
C LEU A 409 14.02 16.92 6.55
N THR A 410 12.84 16.37 6.22
CA THR A 410 12.67 15.61 4.98
C THR A 410 12.87 16.49 3.74
N THR A 411 12.38 17.72 3.75
CA THR A 411 12.61 18.66 2.64
C THR A 411 14.07 19.05 2.49
N SER A 412 14.78 19.25 3.61
CA SER A 412 16.22 19.55 3.62
C SER A 412 17.05 18.35 3.14
N LEU A 413 16.71 17.13 3.56
CA LEU A 413 17.39 15.92 3.08
C LEU A 413 17.21 15.72 1.58
N ILE A 414 15.98 15.89 1.07
CA ILE A 414 15.70 15.81 -0.36
C ILE A 414 16.51 16.87 -1.11
N ALA A 415 16.54 18.11 -0.62
CA ALA A 415 17.35 19.18 -1.19
C ALA A 415 18.84 18.80 -1.30
N VAL A 416 19.44 18.26 -0.23
CA VAL A 416 20.84 17.81 -0.22
C VAL A 416 21.09 16.68 -1.22
N VAL A 417 20.19 15.69 -1.28
CA VAL A 417 20.31 14.57 -2.23
C VAL A 417 20.28 15.07 -3.67
N ILE A 418 19.38 16.00 -4.01
CA ILE A 418 19.30 16.53 -5.37
C ILE A 418 20.58 17.32 -5.72
N VAL A 419 21.12 18.12 -4.79
CA VAL A 419 22.39 18.83 -5.00
C VAL A 419 23.56 17.85 -5.19
N ALA A 420 23.61 16.77 -4.41
CA ALA A 420 24.63 15.74 -4.55
C ALA A 420 24.55 15.01 -5.91
N ILE A 421 23.35 14.70 -6.39
CA ILE A 421 23.15 14.10 -7.72
C ILE A 421 23.62 15.04 -8.82
N GLU A 422 23.34 16.35 -8.71
CA GLU A 422 23.82 17.34 -9.68
C GLU A 422 25.35 17.47 -9.68
N ALA A 423 25.98 17.47 -8.49
CA ALA A 423 27.44 17.53 -8.38
C ALA A 423 28.11 16.33 -9.06
N VAL A 424 27.53 15.12 -8.92
CA VAL A 424 28.01 13.92 -9.62
C VAL A 424 27.79 14.02 -11.13
N GLY A 425 26.62 14.48 -11.56
CA GLY A 425 26.30 14.61 -12.98
C GLY A 425 27.07 15.71 -13.73
N ARG A 426 27.67 16.68 -13.02
CA ARG A 426 28.61 17.65 -13.61
C ARG A 426 30.06 17.13 -13.67
N ALA A 427 30.38 16.09 -12.90
CA ALA A 427 31.71 15.50 -12.86
C ALA A 427 31.90 14.35 -13.87
N SER A 428 30.80 13.79 -14.39
CA SER A 428 30.73 12.86 -15.52
C SER A 428 30.51 13.61 -16.83
#